data_AF-A0A6I4W8N4-F1
#
_entry.id   AF-A0A6I4W8N4-F1
#
_cell.length_a   1.000
_cell.length_b   1.000
_cell.length_c   1.000
_cell.angle_alpha   90.00
_cell.angle_beta   90.00
_cell.angle_gamma   90.00
#
_symmetry.space_group_name_H-M   'P 1'
#
loop_
_entity.id
_entity.type
_entity.pdbx_description
1 polymer ?
#
loop_
_entity_poly.entity_id
_entity_poly.type
_entity_poly.pdbx_seq_one_letter_code
_entity_poly.pdbx_strand_id
1 'polypeptide(L)'
;MKACARGVMAAFVLAASLTGCASVPSGGRVITGRPAEPAEQVDDPYVRLIPVSPRPEWDPAQLVAGFLAASASFDDGHKVARRYLTGTAGGWNPGARPPVLVFADRPRLEITEQNATRATVRASGDRLGSIGADGQYISDPKPVDVTFAVTRAAPGSPWRIGGLPPEARGGLILTKSDVDRAYRTVNLYFFAPDGGTLVPNGIFLPLVNRRDLPGQLVRALLDGQTSWLGSAVESAFPSGTRLRDVHVEDDTAVVDLSPQARSGDVERMSAQLSWTLRQLSEISRWKLEIGGDTVASRGYGAVQPVRAWDGNAPDGPAVPDQPAYVLASSGRLSRLTGDQPQPVLPAGGPLVRPTVSPDYRQVAGLSPSGDRIVLRDLVSGTTFRTVLSRHSAGTHFTAPAFDRDGALWTVETKKDHSWLWVVPRGGPAFRVTDWGLADREVKAFRLARDGVRAAVVVTVDGRAQVQLGRIVRDRSSGLEAGAFLPVSSELVDAIDLSWRDYATLAVLGRKGNDTRVLPYLIPVNGGGISSLGVGALGNPTSIAAAPGAPVLIGTKDGGPGRVCRQRAPRDTISEWTCPVPGADPTYAR
;
A
#
# COMPACT_ATOMS: atom_id res chain seq x y z
N MET A 1 67.39 41.62 -26.90
CA MET A 1 66.63 42.06 -25.71
C MET A 1 65.16 41.68 -25.94
N LYS A 2 64.64 40.46 -25.73
CA LYS A 2 64.89 39.44 -24.69
C LYS A 2 64.85 40.07 -23.28
N ALA A 3 63.66 40.29 -22.72
CA ALA A 3 63.40 40.22 -21.27
C ALA A 3 61.93 40.51 -20.84
N CYS A 4 61.10 41.26 -21.57
CA CYS A 4 59.83 41.74 -20.97
C CYS A 4 58.54 40.97 -21.31
N ALA A 5 58.54 40.04 -22.28
CA ALA A 5 57.29 39.40 -22.72
C ALA A 5 56.95 38.07 -22.00
N ARG A 6 57.79 37.59 -21.07
CA ARG A 6 57.60 36.29 -20.40
C ARG A 6 57.04 36.35 -18.98
N GLY A 7 56.89 37.54 -18.40
CA GLY A 7 56.42 37.70 -17.01
C GLY A 7 54.90 37.79 -16.83
N VAL A 8 54.16 38.28 -17.84
CA VAL A 8 52.72 38.57 -17.68
C VAL A 8 51.84 37.38 -18.08
N MET A 9 52.33 36.49 -18.94
CA MET A 9 51.56 35.30 -19.37
C MET A 9 51.65 34.13 -18.38
N ALA A 10 52.62 34.14 -17.46
CA ALA A 10 52.75 33.11 -16.42
C ALA A 10 51.88 33.39 -15.18
N ALA A 11 51.48 34.64 -14.93
CA ALA A 11 50.64 34.99 -13.79
C ALA A 11 49.13 34.79 -14.06
N PHE A 12 48.69 34.82 -15.31
CA PHE A 12 47.28 34.61 -15.66
C PHE A 12 46.90 33.13 -15.86
N VAL A 13 47.88 32.25 -16.10
CA VAL A 13 47.65 30.80 -16.22
C VAL A 13 47.62 30.11 -14.85
N LEU A 14 48.32 30.63 -13.85
CA LEU A 14 48.38 30.03 -12.51
C LEU A 14 47.16 30.35 -11.61
N ALA A 15 46.39 31.39 -11.93
CA ALA A 15 45.18 31.78 -11.20
C ALA A 15 43.90 31.05 -11.66
N ALA A 16 43.92 30.39 -12.83
CA ALA A 16 42.78 29.62 -13.35
C ALA A 16 42.74 28.16 -12.86
N SER A 17 43.77 27.70 -12.14
CA SER A 17 43.94 26.30 -11.71
C SER A 17 43.41 25.98 -10.30
N LEU A 18 42.68 26.89 -9.65
CA LEU A 18 42.22 26.74 -8.25
C LEU A 18 40.69 26.76 -8.03
N THR A 19 39.88 26.77 -9.09
CA THR A 19 38.41 26.56 -8.97
C THR A 19 37.99 25.27 -9.67
N GLY A 20 38.57 24.16 -9.23
CA GLY A 20 38.21 22.81 -9.64
C GLY A 20 37.81 21.97 -8.44
N CYS A 21 36.79 22.40 -7.69
CA CYS A 21 36.11 21.50 -6.76
C CYS A 21 35.37 20.44 -7.60
N ALA A 22 36.08 19.37 -7.97
CA ALA A 22 35.45 18.15 -8.39
C ALA A 22 34.72 17.58 -7.17
N SER A 23 33.41 17.86 -7.07
CA SER A 23 32.54 17.08 -6.21
C SER A 23 32.51 15.66 -6.77
N VAL A 24 33.31 14.79 -6.18
CA VAL A 24 33.13 13.35 -6.33
C VAL A 24 31.70 13.05 -5.90
N PRO A 25 30.82 12.49 -6.75
CA PRO A 25 29.53 12.02 -6.30
C PRO A 25 29.80 10.88 -5.31
N SER A 26 29.74 11.17 -4.01
CA SER A 26 29.71 10.17 -2.95
C SER A 26 28.31 9.54 -2.97
N GLY A 27 28.13 8.65 -3.93
CA GLY A 27 26.87 7.98 -4.25
C GLY A 27 27.08 7.03 -5.41
N GLY A 28 28.11 6.18 -5.33
CA GLY A 28 28.22 5.02 -6.19
C GLY A 28 26.92 4.22 -6.06
N ARG A 29 26.25 4.02 -7.20
CA ARG A 29 25.03 3.24 -7.32
C ARG A 29 25.24 1.88 -6.66
N VAL A 30 24.59 1.65 -5.52
CA VAL A 30 24.25 0.28 -5.13
C VAL A 30 23.11 -0.11 -6.06
N ILE A 31 23.45 -0.81 -7.13
CA ILE A 31 22.49 -1.53 -7.94
C ILE A 31 22.08 -2.75 -7.11
N THR A 32 20.98 -2.67 -6.37
CA THR A 32 20.20 -3.88 -6.09
C THR A 32 19.41 -4.17 -7.35
N GLY A 33 19.91 -5.13 -8.12
CA GLY A 33 19.29 -5.55 -9.36
C GLY A 33 18.01 -6.33 -9.10
N ARG A 34 16.88 -5.79 -9.55
CA ARG A 34 15.86 -6.42 -10.42
C ARG A 34 14.66 -5.46 -10.50
N PRO A 35 13.99 -5.34 -11.67
CA PRO A 35 12.78 -4.54 -11.80
C PRO A 35 11.69 -5.06 -10.85
N ALA A 36 10.84 -4.14 -10.36
CA ALA A 36 9.72 -4.41 -9.47
C ALA A 36 8.90 -5.64 -9.91
N GLU A 37 9.04 -6.76 -9.19
CA GLU A 37 7.92 -7.68 -9.02
C GLU A 37 6.83 -6.93 -8.23
N PRO A 38 5.54 -7.25 -8.39
CA PRO A 38 4.43 -6.49 -7.76
C PRO A 38 4.39 -6.50 -6.22
N ALA A 39 5.43 -7.00 -5.55
CA ALA A 39 5.68 -6.86 -4.12
C ALA A 39 7.21 -6.89 -3.89
N GLU A 40 7.71 -6.02 -3.01
CA GLU A 40 9.04 -6.14 -2.43
C GLU A 40 9.21 -7.56 -1.85
N GLN A 41 10.32 -8.24 -2.14
CA GLN A 41 10.51 -9.63 -1.70
C GLN A 41 10.54 -9.67 -0.16
N VAL A 42 9.61 -10.41 0.43
CA VAL A 42 9.41 -10.40 1.89
C VAL A 42 10.62 -10.98 2.61
N ASP A 43 11.37 -11.85 1.95
CA ASP A 43 12.52 -12.59 2.44
C ASP A 43 13.87 -11.90 2.20
N ASP A 44 13.89 -10.63 1.77
CA ASP A 44 15.11 -9.84 1.54
C ASP A 44 16.06 -9.74 2.76
N PRO A 45 17.39 -9.53 2.56
CA PRO A 45 18.39 -9.36 3.63
C PRO A 45 17.92 -8.42 4.73
N TYR A 46 17.87 -8.91 5.97
CA TYR A 46 17.42 -8.12 7.11
C TYR A 46 18.53 -7.92 8.14
N VAL A 47 18.49 -6.76 8.79
CA VAL A 47 19.33 -6.47 9.94
C VAL A 47 18.66 -7.04 11.18
N ARG A 48 19.19 -8.15 11.70
CA ARG A 48 18.70 -8.74 12.94
C ARG A 48 18.94 -7.80 14.12
N LEU A 49 17.90 -7.53 14.90
CA LEU A 49 18.03 -6.80 16.16
C LEU A 49 18.66 -7.71 17.22
N ILE A 50 19.85 -7.34 17.69
CA ILE A 50 20.52 -8.02 18.81
C ILE A 50 20.25 -7.21 20.09
N PRO A 51 19.34 -7.68 20.97
CA PRO A 51 18.98 -6.95 22.16
C PRO A 51 20.08 -7.06 23.24
N VAL A 52 20.24 -6.00 24.04
CA VAL A 52 21.18 -5.96 25.17
C VAL A 52 20.47 -6.41 26.45
N SER A 53 21.14 -7.22 27.28
CA SER A 53 20.60 -7.62 28.60
C SER A 53 20.67 -6.46 29.62
N PRO A 54 19.76 -6.42 30.62
CA PRO A 54 19.74 -5.32 31.59
C PRO A 54 21.02 -5.31 32.42
N ARG A 55 21.61 -4.12 32.60
CA ARG A 55 22.85 -3.97 33.37
C ARG A 55 22.59 -3.56 34.82
N PRO A 56 23.38 -4.06 35.79
CA PRO A 56 23.21 -3.73 37.21
C PRO A 56 23.23 -2.24 37.54
N GLU A 57 24.03 -1.46 36.81
CA GLU A 57 24.29 -0.04 37.04
C GLU A 57 23.23 0.89 36.47
N TRP A 58 22.29 0.40 35.66
CA TRP A 58 21.30 1.23 34.99
C TRP A 58 20.30 1.83 35.98
N ASP A 59 20.03 3.12 35.80
CA ASP A 59 18.96 3.81 36.49
C ASP A 59 17.56 3.38 35.96
N PRO A 60 16.46 3.77 36.63
CA PRO A 60 15.11 3.39 36.18
C PRO A 60 14.77 3.79 34.74
N ALA A 61 15.20 4.97 34.28
CA ALA A 61 14.92 5.44 32.92
C ALA A 61 15.73 4.66 31.88
N GLN A 62 17.01 4.41 32.14
CA GLN A 62 17.87 3.58 31.30
C GLN A 62 17.36 2.14 31.21
N LEU A 63 16.84 1.59 32.32
CA LEU A 63 16.24 0.27 32.33
C LEU A 63 14.99 0.20 31.42
N VAL A 64 14.10 1.19 31.50
CA VAL A 64 12.92 1.25 30.63
C VAL A 64 13.32 1.44 29.17
N ALA A 65 14.30 2.30 28.88
CA ALA A 65 14.84 2.46 27.54
C ALA A 65 15.37 1.13 26.96
N GLY A 66 16.13 0.39 27.78
CA GLY A 66 16.67 -0.91 27.41
C GLY A 66 15.58 -1.95 27.17
N PHE A 67 14.51 -1.96 27.98
CA PHE A 67 13.37 -2.85 27.78
C PHE A 67 12.63 -2.54 26.48
N LEU A 68 12.32 -1.26 26.20
CA LEU A 68 11.68 -0.83 24.96
C LEU A 68 12.51 -1.21 23.72
N ALA A 69 13.82 -1.05 23.78
CA ALA A 69 14.71 -1.46 22.69
C ALA A 69 14.81 -2.99 22.57
N ALA A 70 14.85 -3.72 23.69
CA ALA A 70 14.97 -5.18 23.69
C ALA A 70 13.67 -5.88 23.28
N SER A 71 12.51 -5.27 23.52
CA SER A 71 11.19 -5.84 23.19
C SER A 71 10.96 -5.97 21.68
N ALA A 72 11.65 -5.14 20.87
CA ALA A 72 11.63 -5.22 19.41
C ALA A 72 12.23 -6.53 18.85
N SER A 73 13.04 -7.26 19.63
CA SER A 73 13.59 -8.55 19.21
C SER A 73 12.65 -9.69 19.60
N PHE A 74 12.20 -10.46 18.61
CA PHE A 74 11.33 -11.64 18.78
C PHE A 74 12.10 -12.93 19.12
N ASP A 75 13.44 -12.87 19.21
CA ASP A 75 14.29 -14.03 19.46
C ASP A 75 13.88 -14.79 20.73
N ASP A 76 13.73 -16.12 20.61
CA ASP A 76 13.29 -17.04 21.67
C ASP A 76 12.04 -16.50 22.44
N GLY A 77 11.13 -15.86 21.69
CA GLY A 77 9.92 -15.21 22.21
C GLY A 77 10.24 -14.01 23.10
N HIS A 78 11.14 -13.11 22.70
CA HIS A 78 11.57 -11.94 23.49
C HIS A 78 12.37 -12.29 24.77
N LYS A 79 13.20 -13.33 24.71
CA LYS A 79 13.95 -13.85 25.87
C LYS A 79 14.79 -12.81 26.61
N VAL A 80 15.41 -11.88 25.89
CA VAL A 80 16.24 -10.84 26.51
C VAL A 80 15.36 -9.76 27.15
N ALA A 81 14.28 -9.34 26.51
CA ALA A 81 13.34 -8.35 27.08
C ALA A 81 12.71 -8.87 28.38
N ARG A 82 12.36 -10.16 28.47
CA ARG A 82 11.85 -10.77 29.71
C ARG A 82 12.80 -10.63 30.91
N ARG A 83 14.12 -10.54 30.69
CA ARG A 83 15.10 -10.37 31.79
C ARG A 83 15.00 -9.02 32.51
N TYR A 84 14.36 -8.03 31.88
CA TYR A 84 14.10 -6.72 32.48
C TYR A 84 12.96 -6.77 33.51
N LEU A 85 12.11 -7.79 33.45
CA LEU A 85 10.84 -7.84 34.16
C LEU A 85 10.94 -8.61 35.47
N THR A 86 10.10 -8.24 36.44
CA THR A 86 9.94 -8.92 37.72
C THR A 86 8.50 -8.78 38.22
N GLY A 87 8.16 -9.42 39.34
CA GLY A 87 6.85 -9.28 39.98
C GLY A 87 5.70 -9.61 39.03
N THR A 88 4.68 -8.74 38.97
CA THR A 88 3.50 -8.95 38.11
C THR A 88 3.82 -8.86 36.62
N ALA A 89 4.90 -8.17 36.24
CA ALA A 89 5.38 -8.13 34.85
C ALA A 89 6.16 -9.39 34.45
N GLY A 90 6.58 -10.25 35.40
CA GLY A 90 7.40 -11.43 35.11
C GLY A 90 6.72 -12.47 34.21
N GLY A 91 5.39 -12.48 34.14
CA GLY A 91 4.60 -13.36 33.27
C GLY A 91 4.38 -12.83 31.85
N TRP A 92 4.98 -11.69 31.49
CA TRP A 92 4.79 -11.07 30.18
C TRP A 92 5.23 -12.01 29.03
N ASN A 93 4.26 -12.33 28.18
CA ASN A 93 4.45 -13.10 26.96
C ASN A 93 3.49 -12.54 25.89
N PRO A 94 3.99 -11.69 24.98
CA PRO A 94 3.14 -11.00 24.00
C PRO A 94 2.69 -11.93 22.85
N GLY A 95 3.25 -13.15 22.76
CA GLY A 95 2.89 -14.11 21.72
C GLY A 95 3.57 -13.83 20.37
N ALA A 96 3.09 -14.49 19.32
CA ALA A 96 3.74 -14.46 17.99
C ALA A 96 3.35 -13.23 17.15
N ARG A 97 2.14 -12.68 17.33
CA ARG A 97 1.64 -11.47 16.64
C ARG A 97 1.01 -10.50 17.64
N PRO A 98 1.82 -9.93 18.55
CA PRO A 98 1.29 -9.01 19.54
C PRO A 98 0.79 -7.71 18.91
N PRO A 99 -0.24 -7.08 19.50
CA PRO A 99 -0.57 -5.70 19.17
C PRO A 99 0.60 -4.77 19.51
N VAL A 100 0.75 -3.70 18.73
CA VAL A 100 1.85 -2.74 18.86
C VAL A 100 1.29 -1.32 18.96
N LEU A 101 1.74 -0.57 19.97
CA LEU A 101 1.66 0.88 19.99
C LEU A 101 2.89 1.45 19.28
N VAL A 102 2.68 2.25 18.23
CA VAL A 102 3.76 2.79 17.40
C VAL A 102 4.03 4.25 17.74
N PHE A 103 5.19 4.52 18.33
CA PHE A 103 5.72 5.87 18.51
C PHE A 103 6.43 6.35 17.24
N ALA A 104 6.40 7.65 16.98
CA ALA A 104 7.14 8.27 15.89
C ALA A 104 8.66 8.07 16.09
N ASP A 105 9.13 8.44 17.27
CA ASP A 105 10.53 8.41 17.66
C ASP A 105 10.69 7.75 19.04
N ARG A 106 11.94 7.67 19.51
CA ARG A 106 12.21 7.21 20.89
C ARG A 106 11.49 8.12 21.88
N PRO A 107 10.67 7.58 22.80
CA PRO A 107 9.97 8.40 23.77
C PRO A 107 10.96 9.09 24.72
N ARG A 108 10.60 10.28 25.18
CA ARG A 108 11.29 10.96 26.27
C ARG A 108 10.95 10.24 27.56
N LEU A 109 11.98 9.85 28.32
CA LEU A 109 11.83 9.13 29.58
C LEU A 109 12.11 10.07 30.74
N GLU A 110 11.16 10.15 31.66
CA GLU A 110 11.23 11.02 32.83
C GLU A 110 10.87 10.22 34.10
N ILE A 111 11.72 10.33 35.12
CA ILE A 111 11.44 9.73 36.43
C ILE A 111 10.54 10.71 37.19
N THR A 112 9.26 10.37 37.34
CA THR A 112 8.27 11.25 37.98
C THR A 112 8.22 11.05 39.49
N GLU A 113 8.56 9.86 39.97
CA GLU A 113 8.61 9.52 41.39
C GLU A 113 9.76 8.54 41.63
N GLN A 114 10.51 8.72 42.71
CA GLN A 114 11.54 7.76 43.10
C GLN A 114 11.78 7.77 44.60
N ASN A 115 11.90 6.56 45.17
CA ASN A 115 12.38 6.33 46.52
C ASN A 115 13.49 5.26 46.51
N ALA A 116 13.85 4.75 47.69
CA ALA A 116 14.95 3.81 47.85
C ALA A 116 14.74 2.45 47.16
N THR A 117 13.51 2.03 46.82
CA THR A 117 13.25 0.70 46.22
C THR A 117 12.23 0.72 45.08
N ARG A 118 11.59 1.86 44.80
CA ARG A 118 10.61 2.03 43.72
C ARG A 118 10.85 3.30 42.94
N ALA A 119 10.52 3.27 41.66
CA ALA A 119 10.48 4.45 40.80
C ALA A 119 9.33 4.32 39.78
N THR A 120 8.83 5.46 39.34
CA THR A 120 7.83 5.59 38.29
C THR A 120 8.48 6.31 37.12
N VAL A 121 8.49 5.68 35.95
CA VAL A 121 9.08 6.23 34.73
C VAL A 121 7.98 6.50 33.72
N ARG A 122 7.79 7.76 33.36
CA ARG A 122 6.90 8.19 32.29
C ARG A 122 7.66 8.20 30.97
N ALA A 123 7.08 7.57 29.95
CA ALA A 123 7.54 7.62 28.57
C ALA A 123 6.55 8.45 27.74
N SER A 124 7.02 9.57 27.20
CA SER A 124 6.20 10.54 26.47
C SER A 124 6.68 10.73 25.03
N GLY A 125 5.75 10.95 24.10
CA GLY A 125 6.08 11.22 22.71
C GLY A 125 4.86 11.23 21.80
N ASP A 126 5.10 11.27 20.50
CA ASP A 126 4.04 11.25 19.50
C ASP A 126 3.74 9.81 19.07
N ARG A 127 2.47 9.41 19.18
CA ARG A 127 1.96 8.18 18.58
C ARG A 127 1.75 8.42 17.09
N LEU A 128 2.09 7.43 16.27
CA LEU A 128 1.68 7.38 14.85
C LEU A 128 0.40 6.57 14.66
N GLY A 129 0.28 5.45 15.39
CA GLY A 129 -0.85 4.56 15.27
C GLY A 129 -0.69 3.31 16.11
N SER A 130 -1.35 2.24 15.69
CA SER A 130 -1.21 0.91 16.29
C SER A 130 -1.31 -0.19 15.24
N ILE A 131 -0.63 -1.30 15.50
CA ILE A 131 -0.78 -2.55 14.76
C ILE A 131 -1.61 -3.50 15.62
N GLY A 132 -2.71 -4.04 15.08
CA GLY A 132 -3.53 -5.03 15.75
C GLY A 132 -2.88 -6.42 15.80
N ALA A 133 -3.45 -7.34 16.58
CA ALA A 133 -3.00 -8.74 16.58
C ALA A 133 -3.29 -9.45 15.24
N ASP A 134 -4.25 -8.93 14.46
CA ASP A 134 -4.52 -9.32 13.07
C ASP A 134 -3.48 -8.75 12.09
N GLY A 135 -2.57 -7.89 12.55
CA GLY A 135 -1.54 -7.23 11.76
C GLY A 135 -2.00 -5.96 11.04
N GLN A 136 -3.24 -5.51 11.25
CA GLN A 136 -3.75 -4.28 10.67
C GLN A 136 -3.09 -3.05 11.31
N TYR A 137 -2.49 -2.19 10.49
CA TYR A 137 -2.10 -0.85 10.95
C TYR A 137 -3.29 0.11 10.88
N ILE A 138 -3.50 0.87 11.96
CA ILE A 138 -4.47 1.96 12.04
C ILE A 138 -3.73 3.22 12.48
N SER A 139 -3.77 4.25 11.64
CA SER A 139 -3.20 5.57 11.94
C SER A 139 -4.08 6.27 12.99
N ASP A 140 -3.46 6.77 14.06
CA ASP A 140 -4.11 7.53 15.13
C ASP A 140 -3.07 8.49 15.75
N PRO A 141 -2.64 9.51 14.99
CA PRO A 141 -1.55 10.38 15.40
C PRO A 141 -1.99 11.32 16.51
N LYS A 142 -1.33 11.22 17.67
CA LYS A 142 -1.58 12.09 18.83
C LYS A 142 -0.44 11.97 19.85
N PRO A 143 -0.25 12.97 20.73
CA PRO A 143 0.62 12.81 21.88
C PRO A 143 0.13 11.64 22.76
N VAL A 144 1.08 10.87 23.29
CA VAL A 144 0.80 9.74 24.18
C VAL A 144 1.84 9.68 25.30
N ASP A 145 1.37 9.27 26.47
CA ASP A 145 2.17 9.05 27.67
C ASP A 145 1.84 7.71 28.27
N VAL A 146 2.87 6.91 28.58
CA VAL A 146 2.72 5.61 29.24
C VAL A 146 3.68 5.52 30.42
N THR A 147 3.28 4.78 31.45
CA THR A 147 4.02 4.75 32.72
C THR A 147 4.45 3.34 33.09
N PHE A 148 5.72 3.21 33.46
CA PHE A 148 6.33 1.96 33.94
C PHE A 148 6.59 2.04 35.44
N ALA A 149 6.24 0.96 36.15
CA ALA A 149 6.59 0.81 37.55
C ALA A 149 7.91 0.01 37.67
N VAL A 150 8.93 0.61 38.26
CA VAL A 150 10.27 0.05 38.41
C VAL A 150 10.54 -0.23 39.89
N THR A 151 11.11 -1.39 40.19
CA THR A 151 11.36 -1.85 41.56
C THR A 151 12.73 -2.49 41.69
N ARG A 152 13.26 -2.51 42.92
CA ARG A 152 14.44 -3.30 43.29
C ARG A 152 14.24 -3.92 44.67
N ALA A 153 14.89 -5.05 44.92
CA ALA A 153 14.71 -5.83 46.15
C ALA A 153 15.18 -5.08 47.40
N ALA A 154 16.34 -4.42 47.32
CA ALA A 154 16.91 -3.61 48.38
C ALA A 154 17.69 -2.43 47.78
N PRO A 155 17.98 -1.37 48.57
CA PRO A 155 18.90 -0.32 48.14
C PRO A 155 20.23 -0.91 47.65
N GLY A 156 20.71 -0.47 46.49
CA GLY A 156 21.94 -0.98 45.85
C GLY A 156 21.77 -2.25 45.02
N SER A 157 20.61 -2.92 45.06
CA SER A 157 20.30 -4.01 44.12
C SER A 157 19.91 -3.49 42.73
N PRO A 158 20.10 -4.27 41.65
CA PRO A 158 19.70 -3.88 40.29
C PRO A 158 18.19 -3.59 40.18
N TRP A 159 17.85 -2.57 39.41
CA TRP A 159 16.46 -2.25 39.07
C TRP A 159 15.86 -3.27 38.09
N ARG A 160 14.56 -3.52 38.22
CA ARG A 160 13.73 -4.34 37.33
C ARG A 160 12.36 -3.68 37.14
N ILE A 161 11.70 -3.94 36.01
CA ILE A 161 10.36 -3.43 35.75
C ILE A 161 9.36 -4.36 36.43
N GLY A 162 8.68 -3.84 37.46
CA GLY A 162 7.69 -4.57 38.25
C GLY A 162 6.27 -4.46 37.70
N GLY A 163 5.98 -3.44 36.88
CA GLY A 163 4.66 -3.22 36.30
C GLY A 163 4.73 -2.55 34.93
N LEU A 164 3.95 -3.09 33.99
CA LEU A 164 3.84 -2.60 32.62
C LEU A 164 2.57 -1.75 32.42
N PRO A 165 2.63 -0.71 31.56
CA PRO A 165 1.45 0.02 31.14
C PRO A 165 0.49 -0.90 30.37
N PRO A 166 -0.83 -0.60 30.33
CA PRO A 166 -1.84 -1.45 29.68
C PRO A 166 -1.45 -1.90 28.26
N GLU A 167 -0.88 -0.99 27.47
CA GLU A 167 -0.48 -1.18 26.08
C GLU A 167 0.66 -2.20 25.92
N ALA A 168 1.48 -2.38 26.97
CA ALA A 168 2.58 -3.33 26.98
C ALA A 168 2.25 -4.65 27.71
N ARG A 169 1.09 -4.80 28.38
CA ARG A 169 0.78 -6.02 29.15
C ARG A 169 0.63 -7.27 28.29
N GLY A 170 0.04 -7.11 27.09
CA GLY A 170 -0.10 -8.16 26.08
C GLY A 170 0.42 -7.73 24.71
N GLY A 171 1.19 -6.65 24.65
CA GLY A 171 1.60 -6.00 23.42
C GLY A 171 3.02 -5.45 23.50
N LEU A 172 3.39 -4.72 22.46
CA LEU A 172 4.67 -4.06 22.32
C LEU A 172 4.48 -2.54 22.20
N ILE A 173 5.48 -1.81 22.66
CA ILE A 173 5.62 -0.38 22.40
C ILE A 173 6.90 -0.22 21.58
N LEU A 174 6.75 0.12 20.32
CA LEU A 174 7.85 0.19 19.35
C LEU A 174 7.91 1.58 18.72
N THR A 175 9.11 2.01 18.35
CA THR A 175 9.24 3.17 17.45
C THR A 175 8.96 2.74 16.02
N LYS A 176 8.65 3.70 15.13
CA LYS A 176 8.57 3.43 13.68
C LYS A 176 9.82 2.70 13.18
N SER A 177 10.99 3.14 13.60
CA SER A 177 12.26 2.52 13.19
C SER A 177 12.40 1.06 13.64
N ASP A 178 11.80 0.69 14.78
CA ASP A 178 11.82 -0.69 15.27
C ASP A 178 10.80 -1.54 14.52
N VAL A 179 9.62 -1.00 14.18
CA VAL A 179 8.65 -1.67 13.29
C VAL A 179 9.27 -1.95 11.93
N ASP A 180 9.89 -0.96 11.29
CA ASP A 180 10.51 -1.10 9.97
C ASP A 180 11.63 -2.17 9.96
N ARG A 181 12.26 -2.43 11.12
CA ARG A 181 13.29 -3.48 11.27
C ARG A 181 12.72 -4.85 11.65
N ALA A 182 11.75 -4.89 12.56
CA ALA A 182 11.23 -6.12 13.17
C ALA A 182 10.01 -6.70 12.45
N TYR A 183 9.36 -5.95 11.56
CA TYR A 183 8.17 -6.39 10.83
C TYR A 183 8.42 -6.37 9.32
N ARG A 184 7.63 -7.18 8.61
CA ARG A 184 7.51 -7.16 7.16
C ARG A 184 6.06 -6.96 6.78
N THR A 185 5.85 -6.22 5.71
CA THR A 185 4.53 -6.02 5.17
C THR A 185 4.26 -7.10 4.12
N VAL A 186 3.25 -7.94 4.36
CA VAL A 186 2.89 -9.05 3.48
C VAL A 186 1.42 -8.98 3.10
N ASN A 187 1.03 -9.60 2.00
CA ASN A 187 -0.39 -9.75 1.65
C ASN A 187 -0.86 -11.17 1.97
N LEU A 188 -1.94 -11.28 2.72
CA LEU A 188 -2.76 -12.49 2.78
C LEU A 188 -3.85 -12.37 1.70
N TYR A 189 -4.19 -13.46 1.02
CA TYR A 189 -5.20 -13.40 -0.04
C TYR A 189 -6.48 -14.07 0.43
N PHE A 190 -7.63 -13.47 0.10
CA PHE A 190 -8.97 -13.96 0.44
C PHE A 190 -9.89 -13.82 -0.77
N PHE A 191 -10.99 -14.56 -0.83
CA PHE A 191 -11.90 -14.45 -1.97
C PHE A 191 -12.81 -13.24 -1.84
N ALA A 192 -12.99 -12.51 -2.94
CA ALA A 192 -14.09 -11.58 -3.09
C ALA A 192 -15.44 -12.36 -3.20
N PRO A 193 -16.59 -11.71 -2.92
CA PRO A 193 -17.90 -12.38 -2.90
C PRO A 193 -18.36 -12.94 -4.25
N ASP A 194 -17.72 -12.57 -5.36
CA ASP A 194 -17.94 -13.17 -6.68
C ASP A 194 -17.40 -14.61 -6.77
N GLY A 195 -16.57 -15.01 -5.80
CA GLY A 195 -16.02 -16.35 -5.67
C GLY A 195 -14.88 -16.67 -6.64
N GLY A 196 -14.57 -15.82 -7.61
CA GLY A 196 -13.48 -16.04 -8.58
C GLY A 196 -12.21 -15.28 -8.24
N THR A 197 -12.32 -14.03 -7.78
CA THR A 197 -11.17 -13.14 -7.60
C THR A 197 -10.62 -13.16 -6.18
N LEU A 198 -9.29 -13.14 -6.05
CA LEU A 198 -8.63 -12.94 -4.76
C LEU A 198 -8.43 -11.46 -4.48
N VAL A 199 -8.49 -11.11 -3.20
CA VAL A 199 -8.33 -9.77 -2.64
C VAL A 199 -7.13 -9.79 -1.71
N PRO A 200 -6.11 -8.95 -1.96
CA PRO A 200 -4.98 -8.76 -1.05
C PRO A 200 -5.41 -8.06 0.23
N ASN A 201 -5.00 -8.63 1.36
CA ASN A 201 -5.11 -8.11 2.71
C ASN A 201 -3.71 -7.89 3.28
N GLY A 202 -3.25 -6.63 3.24
CA GLY A 202 -1.94 -6.26 3.77
C GLY A 202 -1.89 -6.35 5.30
N ILE A 203 -0.87 -7.02 5.84
CA ILE A 203 -0.62 -7.11 7.28
C ILE A 203 0.86 -6.83 7.60
N PHE A 204 1.10 -6.33 8.80
CA PHE A 204 2.43 -6.28 9.41
C PHE A 204 2.70 -7.61 10.12
N LEU A 205 3.59 -8.41 9.55
CA LEU A 205 4.01 -9.71 10.07
C LEU A 205 5.37 -9.57 10.78
N PRO A 206 5.51 -9.98 12.05
CA PRO A 206 6.79 -10.03 12.74
C PRO A 206 7.82 -10.89 11.99
N LEU A 207 9.06 -10.43 11.93
CA LEU A 207 10.18 -11.16 11.36
C LEU A 207 11.01 -11.80 12.49
N VAL A 208 10.61 -12.99 12.92
CA VAL A 208 11.33 -13.74 13.98
C VAL A 208 12.63 -14.31 13.43
N ASN A 209 12.53 -15.15 12.40
CA ASN A 209 13.63 -15.65 11.60
C ASN A 209 13.08 -16.08 10.23
N ARG A 210 13.96 -16.22 9.24
CA ARG A 210 13.56 -16.59 7.88
C ARG A 210 13.04 -18.02 7.75
N ARG A 211 13.60 -18.97 8.49
CA ARG A 211 13.22 -20.38 8.38
C ARG A 211 11.77 -20.63 8.79
N ASP A 212 11.26 -19.83 9.72
CA ASP A 212 9.89 -19.93 10.22
C ASP A 212 8.89 -19.08 9.45
N LEU A 213 9.35 -18.25 8.49
CA LEU A 213 8.51 -17.30 7.75
C LEU A 213 7.37 -17.99 6.97
N PRO A 214 7.58 -19.13 6.26
CA PRO A 214 6.48 -19.87 5.64
C PRO A 214 5.38 -20.25 6.64
N GLY A 215 5.76 -20.73 7.82
CA GLY A 215 4.80 -21.13 8.85
C GLY A 215 4.10 -19.97 9.53
N GLN A 216 4.79 -18.85 9.73
CA GLN A 216 4.16 -17.63 10.23
C GLN A 216 3.13 -17.09 9.24
N LEU A 217 3.47 -17.12 7.95
CA LEU A 217 2.60 -16.64 6.88
C LEU A 217 1.35 -17.52 6.73
N VAL A 218 1.50 -18.85 6.73
CA VAL A 218 0.36 -19.78 6.67
C VAL A 218 -0.50 -19.68 7.94
N ARG A 219 0.10 -19.57 9.14
CA ARG A 219 -0.68 -19.35 10.37
C ARG A 219 -1.48 -18.04 10.32
N ALA A 220 -0.85 -16.96 9.86
CA ALA A 220 -1.54 -15.67 9.69
C ALA A 220 -2.71 -15.78 8.69
N LEU A 221 -2.55 -16.52 7.59
CA LEU A 221 -3.63 -16.80 6.65
C LEU A 221 -4.81 -17.55 7.28
N LEU A 222 -4.51 -18.58 8.08
CA LEU A 222 -5.51 -19.43 8.75
C LEU A 222 -6.21 -18.72 9.92
N ASP A 223 -5.53 -17.77 10.57
CA ASP A 223 -6.13 -16.92 11.60
C ASP A 223 -7.18 -15.95 11.00
N GLY A 224 -7.11 -15.73 9.68
CA GLY A 224 -8.11 -14.97 8.92
C GLY A 224 -7.68 -13.56 8.55
N GLN A 225 -8.60 -12.86 7.90
CA GLN A 225 -8.40 -11.49 7.42
C GLN A 225 -8.41 -10.46 8.56
N THR A 226 -7.91 -9.26 8.28
CA THR A 226 -8.00 -8.14 9.21
C THR A 226 -9.45 -7.76 9.48
N SER A 227 -9.71 -7.24 10.67
CA SER A 227 -11.01 -6.69 11.07
C SER A 227 -11.55 -5.64 10.09
N TRP A 228 -10.65 -4.91 9.43
CA TRP A 228 -10.97 -3.95 8.38
C TRP A 228 -11.48 -4.61 7.09
N LEU A 229 -10.93 -5.75 6.66
CA LEU A 229 -11.37 -6.42 5.43
C LEU A 229 -12.49 -7.45 5.67
N GLY A 230 -12.65 -7.88 6.93
CA GLY A 230 -13.57 -8.93 7.42
C GLY A 230 -14.88 -9.10 6.66
N SER A 231 -15.68 -8.02 6.59
CA SER A 231 -17.04 -8.06 6.01
C SER A 231 -17.10 -8.08 4.49
N ALA A 232 -15.96 -7.93 3.80
CA ALA A 232 -15.92 -7.76 2.35
C ALA A 232 -15.31 -8.97 1.61
N VAL A 233 -14.78 -9.95 2.34
CA VAL A 233 -14.07 -11.12 1.78
C VAL A 233 -14.40 -12.40 2.53
N GLU A 234 -14.11 -13.53 1.89
CA GLU A 234 -14.34 -14.87 2.40
C GLU A 234 -13.04 -15.67 2.43
N SER A 235 -12.84 -16.45 3.51
CA SER A 235 -11.77 -17.44 3.58
C SER A 235 -12.24 -18.76 2.95
N ALA A 236 -11.37 -19.40 2.16
CA ALA A 236 -11.61 -20.74 1.63
C ALA A 236 -11.42 -21.84 2.68
N PHE A 237 -10.74 -21.53 3.79
CA PHE A 237 -10.49 -22.48 4.86
C PHE A 237 -11.69 -22.60 5.79
N PRO A 238 -12.15 -23.83 6.09
CA PRO A 238 -13.16 -24.04 7.12
C PRO A 238 -12.73 -23.49 8.48
N SER A 239 -13.68 -22.92 9.22
CA SER A 239 -13.47 -22.43 10.58
C SER A 239 -12.85 -23.51 11.46
N GLY A 240 -11.81 -23.14 12.21
CA GLY A 240 -11.10 -24.09 13.10
C GLY A 240 -9.96 -24.86 12.43
N THR A 241 -9.70 -24.66 11.13
CA THR A 241 -8.49 -25.19 10.47
C THR A 241 -7.23 -24.62 11.16
N ARG A 242 -6.23 -25.47 11.37
CA ARG A 242 -4.94 -25.12 11.99
C ARG A 242 -3.79 -25.66 11.17
N LEU A 243 -2.66 -24.98 11.20
CA LEU A 243 -1.39 -25.50 10.69
C LEU A 243 -0.86 -26.55 11.67
N ARG A 244 -0.62 -27.78 11.19
CA ARG A 244 0.04 -28.84 11.94
C ARG A 244 1.54 -28.76 11.76
N ASP A 245 1.98 -28.70 10.51
CA ASP A 245 3.38 -28.62 10.15
C ASP A 245 3.59 -27.83 8.85
N VAL A 246 4.76 -27.22 8.73
CA VAL A 246 5.26 -26.72 7.46
C VAL A 246 6.76 -26.89 7.40
N HIS A 247 7.24 -27.40 6.28
CA HIS A 247 8.65 -27.52 5.99
C HIS A 247 8.90 -27.27 4.52
N VAL A 248 10.12 -26.88 4.18
CA VAL A 248 10.56 -26.64 2.81
C VAL A 248 11.63 -27.67 2.49
N GLU A 249 11.36 -28.52 1.50
CA GLU A 249 12.33 -29.47 0.94
C GLU A 249 12.77 -28.93 -0.42
N ASP A 250 14.07 -28.66 -0.58
CA ASP A 250 14.65 -27.95 -1.71
C ASP A 250 13.98 -26.57 -1.95
N ASP A 251 13.01 -26.51 -2.86
CA ASP A 251 12.21 -25.33 -3.22
C ASP A 251 10.69 -25.57 -3.10
N THR A 252 10.30 -26.69 -2.48
CA THR A 252 8.92 -27.15 -2.35
C THR A 252 8.45 -27.05 -0.91
N ALA A 253 7.48 -26.19 -0.65
CA ALA A 253 6.85 -26.08 0.66
C ALA A 253 5.76 -27.14 0.86
N VAL A 254 5.88 -27.96 1.90
CA VAL A 254 4.84 -28.91 2.30
C VAL A 254 4.04 -28.29 3.44
N VAL A 255 2.73 -28.12 3.24
CA VAL A 255 1.82 -27.50 4.22
C VAL A 255 0.84 -28.55 4.72
N ASP A 256 1.02 -29.03 5.95
CA ASP A 256 0.10 -29.98 6.60
C ASP A 256 -0.92 -29.23 7.47
N LEU A 257 -2.18 -29.33 7.08
CA LEU A 257 -3.31 -28.73 7.77
C LEU A 257 -4.08 -29.74 8.61
N SER A 258 -4.80 -29.25 9.62
CA SER A 258 -5.63 -30.09 10.46
C SER A 258 -6.82 -30.72 9.69
N PRO A 259 -7.36 -31.89 10.13
CA PRO A 259 -8.45 -32.60 9.45
C PRO A 259 -9.70 -31.76 9.12
N GLN A 260 -9.94 -30.67 9.84
CA GLN A 260 -11.02 -29.72 9.60
C GLN A 260 -10.96 -29.14 8.19
N ALA A 261 -9.78 -29.02 7.57
CA ALA A 261 -9.63 -28.55 6.20
C ALA A 261 -10.35 -29.46 5.17
N ARG A 262 -10.63 -30.74 5.49
CA ARG A 262 -11.27 -31.68 4.55
C ARG A 262 -12.70 -31.28 4.16
N SER A 263 -13.38 -30.43 4.93
CA SER A 263 -14.71 -29.91 4.56
C SER A 263 -14.65 -28.72 3.60
N GLY A 264 -13.45 -28.19 3.32
CA GLY A 264 -13.24 -27.06 2.43
C GLY A 264 -13.11 -27.45 0.96
N ASP A 265 -13.19 -26.45 0.09
CA ASP A 265 -12.91 -26.62 -1.33
C ASP A 265 -11.39 -26.60 -1.56
N VAL A 266 -10.84 -27.75 -1.99
CA VAL A 266 -9.40 -27.92 -2.25
C VAL A 266 -8.86 -26.93 -3.27
N GLU A 267 -9.62 -26.61 -4.32
CA GLU A 267 -9.16 -25.68 -5.36
C GLU A 267 -9.08 -24.25 -4.81
N ARG A 268 -10.10 -23.83 -4.03
CA ARG A 268 -10.11 -22.49 -3.41
C ARG A 268 -9.03 -22.36 -2.33
N MET A 269 -8.87 -23.36 -1.46
CA MET A 269 -7.78 -23.38 -0.47
C MET A 269 -6.42 -23.32 -1.17
N SER A 270 -6.26 -24.04 -2.28
CA SER A 270 -5.02 -24.05 -3.07
C SER A 270 -4.72 -22.70 -3.72
N ALA A 271 -5.71 -22.05 -4.32
CA ALA A 271 -5.55 -20.69 -4.86
C ALA A 271 -5.11 -19.71 -3.77
N GLN A 272 -5.77 -19.77 -2.60
CA GLN A 272 -5.47 -18.89 -1.46
C GLN A 272 -4.05 -19.08 -0.91
N LEU A 273 -3.60 -20.34 -0.76
CA LEU A 273 -2.22 -20.66 -0.36
C LEU A 273 -1.21 -20.23 -1.41
N SER A 274 -1.44 -20.58 -2.67
CA SER A 274 -0.52 -20.26 -3.77
C SER A 274 -0.28 -18.76 -3.90
N TRP A 275 -1.34 -17.94 -3.79
CA TRP A 275 -1.21 -16.48 -3.82
C TRP A 275 -0.54 -15.91 -2.58
N THR A 276 -0.68 -16.55 -1.44
CA THR A 276 -0.02 -16.11 -0.21
C THR A 276 1.47 -16.47 -0.24
N LEU A 277 1.81 -17.72 -0.59
CA LEU A 277 3.18 -18.25 -0.58
C LEU A 277 4.07 -17.69 -1.68
N ARG A 278 3.53 -17.23 -2.82
CA ARG A 278 4.34 -16.70 -3.96
C ARG A 278 5.19 -15.48 -3.65
N GLN A 279 4.98 -14.87 -2.47
CA GLN A 279 5.75 -13.73 -1.98
C GLN A 279 7.09 -14.16 -1.37
N LEU A 280 7.30 -15.46 -1.17
CA LEU A 280 8.52 -16.05 -0.63
C LEU A 280 9.38 -16.56 -1.79
N SER A 281 10.55 -15.94 -2.01
CA SER A 281 11.37 -16.23 -3.18
C SER A 281 12.00 -17.62 -3.15
N GLU A 282 12.16 -18.20 -1.96
CA GLU A 282 12.69 -19.55 -1.75
C GLU A 282 11.70 -20.67 -2.12
N ILE A 283 10.41 -20.36 -2.28
CA ILE A 283 9.36 -21.33 -2.61
C ILE A 283 9.01 -21.21 -4.09
N SER A 284 9.35 -22.22 -4.88
CA SER A 284 8.94 -22.31 -6.29
C SER A 284 7.69 -23.18 -6.49
N ARG A 285 7.50 -24.15 -5.60
CA ARG A 285 6.43 -25.17 -5.62
C ARG A 285 5.89 -25.39 -4.21
N TRP A 286 4.71 -25.98 -4.11
CA TRP A 286 4.14 -26.33 -2.82
C TRP A 286 3.22 -27.56 -2.90
N LYS A 287 3.00 -28.23 -1.78
CA LYS A 287 2.15 -29.42 -1.62
C LYS A 287 1.20 -29.22 -0.44
N LEU A 288 -0.07 -29.58 -0.62
CA LEU A 288 -1.07 -29.60 0.45
C LEU A 288 -1.16 -30.99 1.08
N GLU A 289 -1.09 -31.03 2.40
CA GLU A 289 -1.45 -32.20 3.20
C GLU A 289 -2.58 -31.85 4.17
N ILE A 290 -3.47 -32.80 4.43
CA ILE A 290 -4.53 -32.65 5.43
C ILE A 290 -4.50 -33.85 6.36
N GLY A 291 -4.03 -33.64 7.59
CA GLY A 291 -3.84 -34.69 8.58
C GLY A 291 -2.74 -35.67 8.18
N GLY A 292 -1.72 -35.20 7.45
CA GLY A 292 -0.64 -36.00 6.88
C GLY A 292 -0.96 -36.68 5.55
N ASP A 293 -2.21 -36.63 5.07
CA ASP A 293 -2.57 -37.18 3.77
C ASP A 293 -2.36 -36.14 2.66
N THR A 294 -1.61 -36.48 1.61
CA THR A 294 -1.46 -35.61 0.44
C THR A 294 -2.78 -35.40 -0.29
N VAL A 295 -3.12 -34.15 -0.54
CA VAL A 295 -4.33 -33.75 -1.27
C VAL A 295 -3.95 -33.09 -2.59
N ALA A 296 -4.49 -33.62 -3.69
CA ALA A 296 -4.24 -33.09 -5.02
C ALA A 296 -5.36 -32.13 -5.47
N SER A 297 -4.96 -31.02 -6.11
CA SER A 297 -5.88 -30.21 -6.92
C SER A 297 -6.18 -30.93 -8.23
N ARG A 298 -7.42 -30.85 -8.70
CA ARG A 298 -7.83 -31.42 -9.99
C ARG A 298 -7.08 -30.80 -11.16
N GLY A 299 -6.75 -29.52 -11.09
CA GLY A 299 -6.08 -28.78 -12.17
C GLY A 299 -4.55 -28.89 -12.17
N TYR A 300 -3.93 -29.06 -11.00
CA TYR A 300 -2.47 -28.95 -10.84
C TYR A 300 -1.82 -30.18 -10.20
N GLY A 301 -2.59 -31.16 -9.72
CA GLY A 301 -2.07 -32.33 -9.02
C GLY A 301 -1.65 -32.05 -7.58
N ALA A 302 -0.81 -32.92 -7.03
CA ALA A 302 -0.36 -32.87 -5.63
C ALA A 302 0.73 -31.81 -5.37
N VAL A 303 1.64 -31.61 -6.33
CA VAL A 303 2.71 -30.60 -6.24
C VAL A 303 2.38 -29.49 -7.23
N GLN A 304 2.13 -28.29 -6.73
CA GLN A 304 1.62 -27.17 -7.48
C GLN A 304 2.70 -26.09 -7.62
N PRO A 305 2.89 -25.46 -8.80
CA PRO A 305 3.73 -24.28 -8.93
C PRO A 305 3.21 -23.13 -8.05
N VAL A 306 4.10 -22.38 -7.39
CA VAL A 306 3.67 -21.27 -6.53
C VAL A 306 2.99 -20.13 -7.33
N ARG A 307 3.33 -20.01 -8.61
CA ARG A 307 2.73 -19.06 -9.57
C ARG A 307 1.57 -19.65 -10.38
N ALA A 308 0.96 -20.74 -9.93
CA ALA A 308 -0.29 -21.25 -10.50
C ALA A 308 -1.48 -20.32 -10.17
N TRP A 309 -2.71 -20.69 -10.55
CA TRP A 309 -3.92 -19.97 -10.12
C TRP A 309 -4.05 -18.52 -10.61
N ASP A 310 -3.50 -18.21 -11.78
CA ASP A 310 -3.61 -16.89 -12.40
C ASP A 310 -5.06 -16.49 -12.73
N GLY A 311 -5.95 -17.48 -12.88
CA GLY A 311 -7.39 -17.24 -13.04
C GLY A 311 -8.04 -16.54 -11.83
N ASN A 312 -7.39 -16.55 -10.67
CA ASN A 312 -7.86 -15.91 -9.44
C ASN A 312 -7.16 -14.57 -9.16
N ALA A 313 -6.35 -14.06 -10.10
CA ALA A 313 -5.56 -12.86 -9.91
C ALA A 313 -6.41 -11.65 -9.49
N PRO A 314 -5.98 -10.86 -8.48
CA PRO A 314 -6.70 -9.66 -8.06
C PRO A 314 -6.85 -8.61 -9.16
N ASP A 315 -5.87 -8.55 -10.07
CA ASP A 315 -5.89 -7.66 -11.24
C ASP A 315 -6.66 -8.25 -12.44
N GLY A 316 -7.18 -9.47 -12.32
CA GLY A 316 -7.73 -10.23 -13.43
C GLY A 316 -6.64 -10.79 -14.35
N PRO A 317 -7.04 -11.38 -15.50
CA PRO A 317 -6.10 -11.97 -16.44
C PRO A 317 -5.12 -10.92 -16.98
N ALA A 318 -3.85 -11.32 -17.12
CA ALA A 318 -2.85 -10.45 -17.73
C ALA A 318 -3.24 -10.15 -19.18
N VAL A 319 -3.39 -8.86 -19.50
CA VAL A 319 -3.65 -8.39 -20.87
C VAL A 319 -2.34 -7.79 -21.40
N PRO A 320 -1.65 -8.47 -22.34
CA PRO A 320 -0.47 -7.90 -23.00
C PRO A 320 -0.85 -6.63 -23.75
N ASP A 321 0.06 -5.65 -23.77
CA ASP A 321 -0.06 -4.40 -24.54
C ASP A 321 -1.41 -3.67 -24.36
N GLN A 322 -1.83 -3.52 -23.09
CA GLN A 322 -3.07 -2.80 -22.77
C GLN A 322 -3.11 -1.43 -23.45
N PRO A 323 -4.14 -1.15 -24.27
CA PRO A 323 -4.19 0.10 -24.99
C PRO A 323 -4.48 1.25 -24.04
N ALA A 324 -3.60 2.26 -24.10
CA ALA A 324 -3.86 3.55 -23.50
C ALA A 324 -4.76 4.38 -24.42
N TYR A 325 -5.56 5.26 -23.83
CA TYR A 325 -6.39 6.23 -24.50
C TYR A 325 -6.06 7.63 -24.00
N VAL A 326 -6.18 8.62 -24.86
CA VAL A 326 -5.97 10.04 -24.54
C VAL A 326 -7.04 10.89 -25.22
N LEU A 327 -7.29 12.07 -24.69
CA LEU A 327 -7.91 13.15 -25.47
C LEU A 327 -6.82 13.88 -26.25
N ALA A 328 -6.73 13.62 -27.55
CA ALA A 328 -5.79 14.32 -28.41
C ALA A 328 -6.10 15.82 -28.45
N SER A 329 -5.14 16.65 -28.86
CA SER A 329 -5.31 18.11 -28.95
C SER A 329 -6.49 18.56 -29.82
N SER A 330 -6.98 17.70 -30.72
CA SER A 330 -8.19 17.93 -31.51
C SER A 330 -9.51 17.72 -30.73
N GLY A 331 -9.46 17.41 -29.43
CA GLY A 331 -10.62 17.03 -28.61
C GLY A 331 -11.20 15.64 -28.94
N ARG A 332 -10.46 14.81 -29.70
CA ARG A 332 -10.90 13.46 -30.07
C ARG A 332 -10.29 12.44 -29.14
N LEU A 333 -11.14 11.56 -28.61
CA LEU A 333 -10.68 10.35 -27.95
C LEU A 333 -9.87 9.52 -28.95
N SER A 334 -8.65 9.19 -28.56
CA SER A 334 -7.69 8.49 -29.39
C SER A 334 -7.04 7.37 -28.61
N ARG A 335 -6.88 6.21 -29.24
CA ARG A 335 -6.07 5.09 -28.74
C ARG A 335 -4.61 5.35 -29.07
N LEU A 336 -3.70 5.12 -28.14
CA LEU A 336 -2.27 5.23 -28.39
C LEU A 336 -1.73 3.96 -29.07
N THR A 337 -0.97 4.15 -30.13
CA THR A 337 -0.09 3.13 -30.72
C THR A 337 1.34 3.65 -30.62
N GLY A 338 2.06 3.19 -29.60
CA GLY A 338 3.28 3.89 -29.15
C GLY A 338 2.95 5.32 -28.71
N ASP A 339 3.64 6.30 -29.27
CA ASP A 339 3.40 7.73 -29.00
C ASP A 339 2.44 8.39 -30.01
N GLN A 340 1.81 7.60 -30.89
CA GLN A 340 0.91 8.11 -31.93
C GLN A 340 -0.56 7.95 -31.51
N PRO A 341 -1.30 9.06 -31.32
CA PRO A 341 -2.74 9.00 -31.04
C PRO A 341 -3.53 8.70 -32.32
N GLN A 342 -4.29 7.60 -32.30
CA GLN A 342 -5.21 7.19 -33.36
C GLN A 342 -6.66 7.40 -32.92
N PRO A 343 -7.42 8.30 -33.56
CA PRO A 343 -8.80 8.56 -33.16
C PRO A 343 -9.68 7.31 -33.20
N VAL A 344 -10.40 7.04 -32.11
CA VAL A 344 -11.37 5.93 -32.03
C VAL A 344 -12.78 6.35 -32.39
N LEU A 345 -13.03 7.66 -32.45
CA LEU A 345 -14.30 8.25 -32.84
C LEU A 345 -14.12 9.17 -34.06
N PRO A 346 -15.08 9.21 -35.00
CA PRO A 346 -14.98 10.04 -36.20
C PRO A 346 -14.97 11.55 -35.86
N ALA A 347 -15.71 11.96 -34.82
CA ALA A 347 -15.74 13.33 -34.32
C ALA A 347 -15.38 13.38 -32.83
N GLY A 348 -15.02 14.58 -32.35
CA GLY A 348 -14.83 14.84 -30.92
C GLY A 348 -16.14 14.64 -30.14
N GLY A 349 -16.02 14.28 -28.86
CA GLY A 349 -17.14 14.16 -27.94
C GLY A 349 -17.16 15.29 -26.92
N PRO A 350 -18.31 15.62 -26.32
CA PRO A 350 -18.40 16.60 -25.23
C PRO A 350 -17.91 15.98 -23.92
N LEU A 351 -16.67 15.48 -23.90
CA LEU A 351 -16.13 14.75 -22.76
C LEU A 351 -14.70 15.20 -22.40
N VAL A 352 -14.44 15.23 -21.10
CA VAL A 352 -13.11 15.33 -20.48
C VAL A 352 -12.94 14.17 -19.49
N ARG A 353 -11.71 13.83 -19.09
CA ARG A 353 -11.42 12.71 -18.17
C ARG A 353 -12.10 11.39 -18.58
N PRO A 354 -11.75 10.83 -19.76
CA PRO A 354 -12.36 9.61 -20.25
C PRO A 354 -12.05 8.39 -19.39
N THR A 355 -12.95 7.41 -19.45
CA THR A 355 -12.72 6.02 -19.02
C THR A 355 -13.33 5.08 -20.05
N VAL A 356 -12.70 3.92 -20.25
CA VAL A 356 -13.10 2.89 -21.21
C VAL A 356 -13.44 1.62 -20.45
N SER A 357 -14.55 0.98 -20.83
CA SER A 357 -15.03 -0.25 -20.18
C SER A 357 -14.07 -1.43 -20.39
N PRO A 358 -14.10 -2.47 -19.53
CA PRO A 358 -13.12 -3.57 -19.60
C PRO A 358 -13.20 -4.35 -20.92
N ASP A 359 -14.38 -4.39 -21.53
CA ASP A 359 -14.65 -5.03 -22.82
C ASP A 359 -14.38 -4.12 -24.03
N TYR A 360 -13.89 -2.90 -23.82
CA TYR A 360 -13.61 -1.88 -24.84
C TYR A 360 -14.84 -1.45 -25.67
N ARG A 361 -16.07 -1.71 -25.18
CA ARG A 361 -17.31 -1.40 -25.92
C ARG A 361 -17.95 -0.09 -25.53
N GLN A 362 -17.60 0.49 -24.39
CA GLN A 362 -18.18 1.73 -23.89
C GLN A 362 -17.11 2.72 -23.47
N VAL A 363 -17.37 4.00 -23.71
CA VAL A 363 -16.58 5.11 -23.17
C VAL A 363 -17.50 6.02 -22.37
N ALA A 364 -17.05 6.41 -21.18
CA ALA A 364 -17.67 7.44 -20.37
C ALA A 364 -16.69 8.58 -20.09
N GLY A 365 -17.22 9.72 -19.66
CA GLY A 365 -16.42 10.87 -19.21
C GLY A 365 -17.29 11.95 -18.59
N LEU A 366 -16.64 13.01 -18.14
CA LEU A 366 -17.29 14.21 -17.62
C LEU A 366 -17.69 15.13 -18.77
N SER A 367 -18.82 15.83 -18.68
CA SER A 367 -19.03 17.03 -19.50
C SER A 367 -17.90 18.05 -19.25
N PRO A 368 -17.59 18.97 -20.20
CA PRO A 368 -16.58 20.00 -19.97
C PRO A 368 -16.84 20.89 -18.74
N SER A 369 -18.10 21.05 -18.35
CA SER A 369 -18.55 21.74 -17.14
C SER A 369 -18.45 20.91 -15.86
N GLY A 370 -18.21 19.59 -15.95
CA GLY A 370 -18.11 18.67 -14.81
C GLY A 370 -19.45 18.38 -14.11
N ASP A 371 -20.57 18.81 -14.67
CA ASP A 371 -21.92 18.70 -14.08
C ASP A 371 -22.73 17.49 -14.57
N ARG A 372 -22.19 16.73 -15.53
CA ARG A 372 -22.83 15.55 -16.13
C ARG A 372 -21.82 14.45 -16.40
N ILE A 373 -22.30 13.21 -16.38
CA ILE A 373 -21.59 12.05 -16.92
C ILE A 373 -22.20 11.72 -18.27
N VAL A 374 -21.34 11.65 -19.29
CA VAL A 374 -21.72 11.24 -20.64
C VAL A 374 -21.17 9.84 -20.92
N LEU A 375 -21.95 9.03 -21.62
CA LEU A 375 -21.64 7.65 -21.99
C LEU A 375 -21.92 7.45 -23.48
N ARG A 376 -21.07 6.69 -24.16
CA ARG A 376 -21.24 6.27 -25.55
C ARG A 376 -20.89 4.79 -25.69
N ASP A 377 -21.71 4.08 -26.45
CA ASP A 377 -21.38 2.75 -26.93
C ASP A 377 -20.60 2.86 -28.26
N LEU A 378 -19.43 2.22 -28.31
CA LEU A 378 -18.48 2.29 -29.41
C LEU A 378 -18.84 1.35 -30.56
N VAL A 379 -19.63 0.31 -30.32
CA VAL A 379 -19.97 -0.72 -31.32
C VAL A 379 -21.25 -0.36 -32.07
N SER A 380 -22.28 0.07 -31.34
CA SER A 380 -23.57 0.46 -31.91
C SER A 380 -23.55 1.83 -32.59
N GLY A 381 -22.44 2.57 -32.52
CA GLY A 381 -22.28 3.86 -33.19
C GLY A 381 -23.10 5.01 -32.59
N THR A 382 -23.81 4.78 -31.47
CA THR A 382 -24.67 5.77 -30.79
C THR A 382 -23.93 7.09 -30.49
N THR A 383 -24.67 8.19 -30.40
CA THR A 383 -24.13 9.46 -29.89
C THR A 383 -23.90 9.40 -28.38
N PHE A 384 -23.15 10.36 -27.84
CA PHE A 384 -23.02 10.51 -26.39
C PHE A 384 -24.38 10.83 -25.77
N ARG A 385 -24.75 10.07 -24.74
CA ARG A 385 -25.94 10.32 -23.91
C ARG A 385 -25.52 10.69 -22.49
N THR A 386 -26.29 11.57 -21.85
CA THR A 386 -26.13 11.84 -20.42
C THR A 386 -26.72 10.68 -19.62
N VAL A 387 -25.93 10.10 -18.71
CA VAL A 387 -26.38 9.03 -17.79
C VAL A 387 -26.55 9.53 -16.36
N LEU A 388 -25.89 10.62 -15.99
CA LEU A 388 -26.05 11.32 -14.72
C LEU A 388 -25.97 12.83 -14.95
N SER A 389 -26.81 13.55 -14.22
CA SER A 389 -26.74 15.00 -14.06
C SER A 389 -26.62 15.31 -12.58
N ARG A 390 -25.88 16.37 -12.22
CA ARG A 390 -25.77 16.80 -10.83
C ARG A 390 -27.14 17.03 -10.22
N HIS A 391 -27.32 16.65 -8.96
CA HIS A 391 -28.59 16.83 -8.27
C HIS A 391 -28.70 18.19 -7.57
N SER A 392 -27.56 18.85 -7.29
CA SER A 392 -27.53 20.12 -6.56
C SER A 392 -26.68 21.16 -7.29
N ALA A 393 -27.03 22.44 -7.16
CA ALA A 393 -26.20 23.50 -7.68
C ALA A 393 -24.87 23.58 -6.91
N GLY A 394 -23.78 23.83 -7.61
CA GLY A 394 -22.43 23.95 -7.02
C GLY A 394 -21.72 22.62 -6.79
N THR A 395 -22.36 21.47 -7.04
CA THR A 395 -21.66 20.18 -7.10
C THR A 395 -21.07 19.93 -8.49
N HIS A 396 -20.05 19.07 -8.52
CA HIS A 396 -19.43 18.54 -9.73
C HIS A 396 -19.14 17.05 -9.54
N PHE A 397 -18.92 16.33 -10.64
CA PHE A 397 -18.52 14.93 -10.60
C PHE A 397 -17.00 14.78 -10.66
N THR A 398 -16.50 13.78 -9.93
CA THR A 398 -15.15 13.24 -10.11
C THR A 398 -15.08 12.42 -11.41
N ALA A 399 -13.88 12.30 -11.97
CA ALA A 399 -13.65 11.49 -13.17
C ALA A 399 -14.20 10.06 -12.96
N PRO A 400 -15.10 9.56 -13.83
CA PRO A 400 -15.75 8.28 -13.64
C PRO A 400 -14.77 7.13 -13.89
N ALA A 401 -15.09 5.94 -13.38
CA ALA A 401 -14.34 4.71 -13.61
C ALA A 401 -15.29 3.53 -13.78
N PHE A 402 -14.99 2.63 -14.72
CA PHE A 402 -15.67 1.34 -14.79
C PHE A 402 -15.11 0.38 -13.73
N ASP A 403 -15.98 -0.48 -13.21
CA ASP A 403 -15.59 -1.72 -12.54
C ASP A 403 -15.49 -2.89 -13.53
N ARG A 404 -15.02 -4.04 -13.04
CA ARG A 404 -14.83 -5.26 -13.84
C ARG A 404 -16.12 -5.80 -14.49
N ASP A 405 -17.28 -5.51 -13.90
CA ASP A 405 -18.58 -5.93 -14.42
C ASP A 405 -19.15 -4.91 -15.43
N GLY A 406 -18.43 -3.81 -15.66
CA GLY A 406 -18.80 -2.75 -16.58
C GLY A 406 -19.82 -1.75 -16.02
N ALA A 407 -20.03 -1.72 -14.70
CA ALA A 407 -20.77 -0.65 -14.05
C ALA A 407 -19.89 0.58 -13.89
N LEU A 408 -20.48 1.78 -14.07
CA LEU A 408 -19.76 3.04 -13.99
C LEU A 408 -19.89 3.64 -12.59
N TRP A 409 -18.78 4.01 -11.98
CA TRP A 409 -18.71 4.63 -10.66
C TRP A 409 -18.23 6.07 -10.75
N THR A 410 -18.85 6.97 -10.00
CA THR A 410 -18.40 8.36 -9.86
C THR A 410 -18.89 8.93 -8.54
N VAL A 411 -18.17 9.92 -8.02
CA VAL A 411 -18.59 10.70 -6.86
C VAL A 411 -19.04 12.09 -7.32
N GLU A 412 -20.25 12.48 -6.94
CA GLU A 412 -20.69 13.87 -6.99
C GLU A 412 -20.26 14.57 -5.70
N THR A 413 -19.64 15.74 -5.78
CA THR A 413 -19.00 16.35 -4.60
C THR A 413 -19.01 17.88 -4.60
N LYS A 414 -18.89 18.43 -3.40
CA LYS A 414 -18.58 19.83 -3.06
C LYS A 414 -17.79 19.84 -1.74
N LYS A 415 -17.31 21.01 -1.33
CA LYS A 415 -16.39 21.23 -0.19
C LYS A 415 -16.63 20.37 1.07
N ASP A 416 -17.89 20.17 1.47
CA ASP A 416 -18.23 19.49 2.71
C ASP A 416 -19.23 18.33 2.51
N HIS A 417 -19.53 17.94 1.26
CA HIS A 417 -20.47 16.86 0.99
C HIS A 417 -20.13 16.08 -0.28
N SER A 418 -20.44 14.78 -0.26
CA SER A 418 -20.34 13.94 -1.45
C SER A 418 -21.34 12.80 -1.50
N TRP A 419 -21.57 12.28 -2.70
CA TRP A 419 -22.46 11.16 -2.98
C TRP A 419 -21.81 10.22 -3.98
N LEU A 420 -21.70 8.94 -3.63
CA LEU A 420 -21.22 7.91 -4.54
C LEU A 420 -22.37 7.39 -5.40
N TRP A 421 -22.18 7.42 -6.71
CA TRP A 421 -23.13 6.96 -7.72
C TRP A 421 -22.60 5.75 -8.47
N VAL A 422 -23.50 4.81 -8.75
CA VAL A 422 -23.26 3.64 -9.59
C VAL A 422 -24.26 3.64 -10.74
N VAL A 423 -23.76 3.43 -11.96
CA VAL A 423 -24.58 3.23 -13.16
C VAL A 423 -24.33 1.80 -13.67
N PRO A 424 -25.19 0.83 -13.31
CA PRO A 424 -25.10 -0.52 -13.83
C PRO A 424 -25.19 -0.54 -15.35
N ARG A 425 -24.54 -1.52 -15.97
CA ARG A 425 -24.63 -1.71 -17.42
C ARG A 425 -26.08 -1.99 -17.82
N GLY A 426 -26.66 -1.07 -18.61
CA GLY A 426 -28.05 -1.18 -19.09
C GLY A 426 -29.11 -0.90 -18.01
N GLY A 427 -28.72 -0.50 -16.80
CA GLY A 427 -29.64 -0.19 -15.71
C GLY A 427 -29.68 1.31 -15.36
N PRO A 428 -30.63 1.73 -14.52
CA PRO A 428 -30.70 3.09 -14.01
C PRO A 428 -29.60 3.35 -12.98
N ALA A 429 -29.14 4.59 -12.91
CA ALA A 429 -28.19 5.00 -11.88
C ALA A 429 -28.82 5.01 -10.48
N PHE A 430 -28.05 4.66 -9.46
CA PHE A 430 -28.47 4.72 -8.06
C PHE A 430 -27.34 5.26 -7.17
N ARG A 431 -27.72 5.77 -5.98
CA ARG A 431 -26.77 6.22 -4.96
C ARG A 431 -26.44 5.07 -4.02
N VAL A 432 -25.17 4.97 -3.64
CA VAL A 432 -24.73 4.10 -2.56
C VAL A 432 -25.25 4.68 -1.25
N THR A 433 -26.06 3.92 -0.52
CA THR A 433 -26.73 4.38 0.70
C THR A 433 -25.73 4.61 1.82
N ASP A 434 -24.88 3.63 2.08
CA ASP A 434 -23.88 3.68 3.13
C ASP A 434 -22.54 4.17 2.57
N TRP A 435 -22.47 5.50 2.40
CA TRP A 435 -21.29 6.19 1.90
C TRP A 435 -20.49 6.84 3.03
N GLY A 436 -19.36 6.25 3.39
CA GLY A 436 -18.53 6.68 4.53
C GLY A 436 -17.85 8.05 4.39
N LEU A 437 -18.00 8.74 3.25
CA LEU A 437 -17.43 10.07 2.99
C LEU A 437 -18.50 11.12 2.66
N ALA A 438 -19.75 10.88 3.07
CA ALA A 438 -20.88 11.76 2.76
C ALA A 438 -20.67 13.24 3.18
N ASP A 439 -19.90 13.48 4.23
CA ASP A 439 -19.61 14.81 4.79
C ASP A 439 -18.21 15.34 4.41
N ARG A 440 -17.65 14.85 3.29
CA ARG A 440 -16.30 15.20 2.83
C ARG A 440 -16.31 15.56 1.35
N GLU A 441 -15.41 16.46 0.97
CA GLU A 441 -15.04 16.67 -0.43
C GLU A 441 -14.15 15.54 -0.93
N VAL A 442 -14.53 14.97 -2.07
CA VAL A 442 -13.80 13.89 -2.72
C VAL A 442 -13.27 14.38 -4.06
N LYS A 443 -11.95 14.38 -4.23
CA LYS A 443 -11.28 14.88 -5.44
C LYS A 443 -11.10 13.79 -6.51
N ALA A 444 -10.93 12.54 -6.10
CA ALA A 444 -10.80 11.40 -7.00
C ALA A 444 -11.30 10.12 -6.32
N PHE A 445 -11.89 9.21 -7.10
CA PHE A 445 -12.33 7.89 -6.63
C PHE A 445 -11.97 6.83 -7.69
N ARG A 446 -11.35 5.73 -7.27
CA ARG A 446 -10.97 4.60 -8.12
C ARG A 446 -11.21 3.27 -7.43
N LEU A 447 -12.07 2.44 -8.01
CA LEU A 447 -12.20 1.06 -7.59
C LEU A 447 -10.96 0.24 -8.01
N ALA A 448 -10.56 -0.70 -7.17
CA ALA A 448 -9.59 -1.73 -7.50
C ALA A 448 -10.21 -2.77 -8.45
N ARG A 449 -9.38 -3.48 -9.21
CA ARG A 449 -9.84 -4.52 -10.14
C ARG A 449 -10.47 -5.72 -9.42
N ASP A 450 -10.07 -5.96 -8.17
CA ASP A 450 -10.69 -6.93 -7.28
C ASP A 450 -12.13 -6.56 -6.86
N GLY A 451 -12.61 -5.36 -7.18
CA GLY A 451 -13.97 -4.91 -6.91
C GLY A 451 -14.32 -4.71 -5.43
N VAL A 452 -13.44 -5.05 -4.50
CA VAL A 452 -13.65 -4.99 -3.04
C VAL A 452 -12.96 -3.77 -2.44
N ARG A 453 -11.84 -3.31 -3.00
CA ARG A 453 -11.09 -2.16 -2.46
C ARG A 453 -11.31 -0.91 -3.31
N ALA A 454 -11.31 0.26 -2.68
CA ALA A 454 -11.43 1.54 -3.36
C ALA A 454 -10.40 2.54 -2.84
N ALA A 455 -9.73 3.25 -3.74
CA ALA A 455 -8.81 4.32 -3.41
C ALA A 455 -9.46 5.67 -3.69
N VAL A 456 -9.28 6.62 -2.77
CA VAL A 456 -9.91 7.94 -2.81
C VAL A 456 -8.89 9.03 -2.49
N VAL A 457 -9.01 10.18 -3.16
CA VAL A 457 -8.41 11.44 -2.69
C VAL A 457 -9.52 12.23 -2.02
N VAL A 458 -9.38 12.49 -0.73
CA VAL A 458 -10.40 13.14 0.10
C VAL A 458 -9.80 14.31 0.89
N THR A 459 -10.55 15.39 1.03
CA THR A 459 -10.13 16.54 1.86
C THR A 459 -10.42 16.24 3.34
N VAL A 460 -9.38 16.13 4.15
CA VAL A 460 -9.44 15.94 5.61
C VAL A 460 -8.55 17.00 6.27
N ASP A 461 -9.12 17.74 7.22
CA ASP A 461 -8.45 18.86 7.91
C ASP A 461 -7.78 19.86 6.96
N GLY A 462 -8.45 20.14 5.84
CA GLY A 462 -7.99 21.06 4.79
C GLY A 462 -6.88 20.49 3.89
N ARG A 463 -6.48 19.23 4.05
CA ARG A 463 -5.46 18.55 3.23
C ARG A 463 -6.06 17.46 2.36
N ALA A 464 -5.57 17.32 1.14
CA ALA A 464 -6.00 16.24 0.24
C ALA A 464 -5.17 14.98 0.51
N GLN A 465 -5.79 13.99 1.13
CA GLN A 465 -5.15 12.74 1.57
C GLN A 465 -5.60 11.56 0.70
N VAL A 466 -4.73 10.57 0.53
CA VAL A 466 -5.07 9.29 -0.11
C VAL A 466 -5.57 8.33 0.97
N GLN A 467 -6.79 7.83 0.79
CA GLN A 467 -7.37 6.81 1.66
C GLN A 467 -7.76 5.55 0.88
N LEU A 468 -7.74 4.41 1.56
CA LEU A 468 -8.20 3.12 1.07
C LEU A 468 -9.46 2.75 1.86
N GLY A 469 -10.56 2.52 1.15
CA GLY A 469 -11.81 1.99 1.69
C GLY A 469 -12.13 0.62 1.13
N ARG A 470 -13.20 0.03 1.65
CA ARG A 470 -13.75 -1.24 1.19
C ARG A 470 -15.15 -1.06 0.63
N ILE A 471 -15.53 -1.95 -0.29
CA ILE A 471 -16.85 -2.09 -0.87
C ILE A 471 -17.43 -3.41 -0.37
N VAL A 472 -18.53 -3.33 0.36
CA VAL A 472 -19.28 -4.51 0.80
C VAL A 472 -20.53 -4.61 -0.07
N ARG A 473 -20.67 -5.75 -0.75
CA ARG A 473 -21.86 -6.09 -1.53
C ARG A 473 -22.64 -7.13 -0.76
N ASP A 474 -23.75 -6.71 -0.17
CA ASP A 474 -24.68 -7.62 0.49
C ASP A 474 -26.00 -7.65 -0.30
N ARG A 475 -26.49 -8.87 -0.58
CA ARG A 475 -27.76 -9.08 -1.28
C ARG A 475 -28.97 -8.56 -0.48
N SER A 476 -28.82 -8.41 0.84
CA SER A 476 -29.88 -8.01 1.77
C SER A 476 -29.79 -6.55 2.21
N SER A 477 -28.59 -6.04 2.54
CA SER A 477 -28.39 -4.65 2.98
C SER A 477 -27.97 -3.68 1.87
N GLY A 478 -27.66 -4.17 0.67
CA GLY A 478 -27.29 -3.34 -0.48
C GLY A 478 -25.78 -3.13 -0.59
N LEU A 479 -25.39 -1.91 -0.97
CA LEU A 479 -24.01 -1.56 -1.25
C LEU A 479 -23.49 -0.57 -0.20
N GLU A 480 -22.42 -0.96 0.49
CA GLU A 480 -21.67 -0.09 1.40
C GLU A 480 -20.32 0.24 0.77
N ALA A 481 -19.92 1.51 0.86
CA ALA A 481 -18.58 1.95 0.52
C ALA A 481 -18.05 2.82 1.67
N GLY A 482 -17.12 2.26 2.45
CA GLY A 482 -16.78 2.83 3.75
C GLY A 482 -15.45 2.34 4.33
N ALA A 483 -15.31 2.55 5.64
CA ALA A 483 -14.11 2.23 6.42
C ALA A 483 -12.82 2.80 5.80
N PHE A 484 -12.84 4.06 5.34
CA PHE A 484 -11.67 4.65 4.69
C PHE A 484 -10.53 4.89 5.70
N LEU A 485 -9.35 4.35 5.40
CA LEU A 485 -8.13 4.50 6.20
C LEU A 485 -7.05 5.22 5.39
N PRO A 486 -6.26 6.13 5.99
CA PRO A 486 -5.14 6.77 5.29
C PRO A 486 -4.08 5.75 4.91
N VAL A 487 -3.62 5.80 3.65
CA VAL A 487 -2.57 4.90 3.13
C VAL A 487 -1.17 5.49 3.33
N SER A 488 -1.06 6.82 3.34
CA SER A 488 0.20 7.54 3.60
C SER A 488 -0.09 8.91 4.21
N SER A 489 0.72 9.28 5.21
CA SER A 489 0.74 10.63 5.80
C SER A 489 1.80 11.55 5.18
N GLU A 490 2.67 11.01 4.31
CA GLU A 490 3.78 11.77 3.71
C GLU A 490 3.31 12.68 2.56
N LEU A 491 2.28 12.25 1.82
CA LEU A 491 1.61 13.03 0.79
C LEU A 491 0.56 13.96 1.42
N VAL A 492 0.87 15.26 1.44
CA VAL A 492 0.04 16.26 2.12
C VAL A 492 -0.94 16.96 1.17
N ASP A 493 -0.79 16.76 -0.14
CA ASP A 493 -1.68 17.29 -1.16
C ASP A 493 -1.69 16.41 -2.41
N ALA A 494 -2.60 15.44 -2.43
CA ALA A 494 -2.86 14.57 -3.57
C ALA A 494 -3.84 15.20 -4.58
N ILE A 495 -3.58 14.96 -5.86
CA ILE A 495 -4.32 15.56 -6.98
C ILE A 495 -5.16 14.51 -7.72
N ASP A 496 -4.53 13.40 -8.11
CA ASP A 496 -5.17 12.31 -8.85
C ASP A 496 -4.49 10.99 -8.50
N LEU A 497 -5.20 9.88 -8.72
CA LEU A 497 -4.66 8.54 -8.48
C LEU A 497 -5.18 7.51 -9.50
N SER A 498 -4.40 6.46 -9.69
CA SER A 498 -4.79 5.24 -10.39
C SER A 498 -4.19 4.01 -9.72
N TRP A 499 -4.86 2.87 -9.82
CA TRP A 499 -4.27 1.59 -9.44
C TRP A 499 -3.18 1.24 -10.45
N ARG A 500 -1.96 1.04 -9.96
CA ARG A 500 -0.82 0.57 -10.77
C ARG A 500 -0.96 -0.93 -11.03
N ASP A 501 -1.28 -1.64 -9.97
CA ASP A 501 -1.56 -3.06 -9.86
C ASP A 501 -2.39 -3.26 -8.58
N TYR A 502 -2.67 -4.50 -8.19
CA TYR A 502 -3.45 -4.81 -6.99
C TYR A 502 -2.80 -4.39 -5.67
N ALA A 503 -1.48 -4.16 -5.63
CA ALA A 503 -0.75 -3.85 -4.41
C ALA A 503 -0.32 -2.37 -4.33
N THR A 504 -0.38 -1.63 -5.45
CA THR A 504 0.26 -0.33 -5.58
C THR A 504 -0.66 0.69 -6.22
N LEU A 505 -0.70 1.90 -5.66
CA LEU A 505 -1.30 3.09 -6.28
C LEU A 505 -0.22 3.92 -6.97
N ALA A 506 -0.51 4.40 -8.17
CA ALA A 506 0.20 5.53 -8.77
C ALA A 506 -0.56 6.81 -8.40
N VAL A 507 0.10 7.71 -7.67
CA VAL A 507 -0.51 8.93 -7.13
C VAL A 507 0.27 10.15 -7.59
N LEU A 508 -0.45 11.18 -7.99
CA LEU A 508 0.12 12.49 -8.30
C LEU A 508 -0.12 13.43 -7.11
N GLY A 509 0.93 14.06 -6.57
CA GLY A 509 0.79 14.97 -5.44
C GLY A 509 2.08 15.62 -4.96
N ARG A 510 2.02 16.25 -3.79
CA ARG A 510 3.16 16.87 -3.10
C ARG A 510 3.47 16.17 -1.77
N LYS A 511 4.76 15.91 -1.53
CA LYS A 511 5.26 15.38 -0.26
C LYS A 511 5.72 16.53 0.62
N GLY A 512 5.24 16.60 1.86
CA GLY A 512 5.67 17.61 2.85
C GLY A 512 5.77 19.05 2.29
N ASN A 513 6.99 19.60 2.25
CA ASN A 513 7.28 20.96 1.79
C ASN A 513 7.67 21.05 0.31
N ASP A 514 7.48 19.98 -0.48
CA ASP A 514 7.78 19.99 -1.90
C ASP A 514 6.92 21.03 -2.62
N THR A 515 7.57 21.89 -3.41
CA THR A 515 6.89 22.91 -4.22
C THR A 515 6.33 22.34 -5.52
N ARG A 516 6.84 21.18 -5.96
CA ARG A 516 6.49 20.55 -7.23
C ARG A 516 5.57 19.36 -7.03
N VAL A 517 4.58 19.25 -7.92
CA VAL A 517 3.74 18.06 -8.03
C VAL A 517 4.52 16.97 -8.74
N LEU A 518 4.67 15.82 -8.10
CA LEU A 518 5.40 14.67 -8.63
C LEU A 518 4.55 13.39 -8.54
N PRO A 519 4.81 12.39 -9.40
CA PRO A 519 4.20 11.08 -9.29
C PRO A 519 4.94 10.20 -8.28
N TYR A 520 4.17 9.42 -7.54
CA TYR A 520 4.62 8.50 -6.50
C TYR A 520 3.97 7.13 -6.67
N LEU A 521 4.68 6.08 -6.31
CA LEU A 521 4.12 4.75 -6.10
C LEU A 521 3.89 4.54 -4.60
N ILE A 522 2.67 4.16 -4.22
CA ILE A 522 2.25 3.95 -2.85
C ILE A 522 1.75 2.51 -2.69
N PRO A 523 2.51 1.65 -1.98
CA PRO A 523 2.03 0.33 -1.60
C PRO A 523 0.82 0.43 -0.67
N VAL A 524 -0.26 -0.29 -0.96
CA VAL A 524 -1.50 -0.24 -0.14
C VAL A 524 -1.46 -1.16 1.07
N ASN A 525 -0.41 -1.98 1.18
CA ASN A 525 -0.17 -2.85 2.32
C ASN A 525 0.47 -2.10 3.50
N GLY A 526 0.84 -0.82 3.34
CA GLY A 526 1.48 0.01 4.37
C GLY A 526 3.01 0.10 4.23
N GLY A 527 3.58 -0.35 3.11
CA GLY A 527 4.98 -0.12 2.76
C GLY A 527 5.31 1.36 2.50
N GLY A 528 6.60 1.69 2.39
CA GLY A 528 7.07 3.05 2.14
C GLY A 528 6.71 3.56 0.74
N ILE A 529 6.51 4.87 0.60
CA ILE A 529 6.24 5.49 -0.72
C ILE A 529 7.54 5.73 -1.49
N SER A 530 7.51 5.58 -2.82
CA SER A 530 8.65 5.87 -3.70
C SER A 530 8.28 6.88 -4.77
N SER A 531 9.22 7.76 -5.12
CA SER A 531 9.04 8.68 -6.26
C SER A 531 9.15 7.91 -7.58
N LEU A 532 8.38 8.33 -8.58
CA LEU A 532 8.37 7.70 -9.90
C LEU A 532 9.01 8.61 -10.96
N GLY A 533 10.11 8.13 -11.52
CA GLY A 533 10.86 8.76 -12.60
C GLY A 533 11.61 10.02 -12.19
N VAL A 534 12.38 10.56 -13.14
CA VAL A 534 13.18 11.77 -12.95
C VAL A 534 13.00 12.75 -14.11
N GLY A 535 13.49 13.97 -13.95
CA GLY A 535 13.43 15.01 -14.97
C GLY A 535 12.23 15.94 -14.82
N ALA A 536 12.11 16.90 -15.73
CA ALA A 536 11.05 17.89 -15.71
C ALA A 536 9.75 17.31 -16.27
N LEU A 537 8.74 17.20 -15.40
CA LEU A 537 7.34 17.20 -15.81
C LEU A 537 6.89 18.66 -15.87
N GLY A 538 5.95 18.99 -16.77
CA GLY A 538 5.35 20.33 -16.85
C GLY A 538 4.49 20.64 -15.63
N ASN A 539 3.20 20.91 -15.83
CA ASN A 539 2.22 20.97 -14.75
C ASN A 539 1.32 19.72 -14.80
N PRO A 540 1.67 18.63 -14.09
CA PRO A 540 0.84 17.42 -14.02
C PRO A 540 -0.55 17.70 -13.46
N THR A 541 -1.57 17.12 -14.09
CA THR A 541 -2.97 17.27 -13.68
C THR A 541 -3.73 15.95 -13.59
N SER A 542 -3.25 14.90 -14.26
CA SER A 542 -3.88 13.57 -14.21
C SER A 542 -2.84 12.45 -14.32
N ILE A 543 -3.19 11.28 -13.76
CA ILE A 543 -2.35 10.09 -13.77
C ILE A 543 -3.16 8.86 -14.15
N ALA A 544 -2.61 8.05 -15.04
CA ALA A 544 -3.20 6.77 -15.45
C ALA A 544 -2.18 5.65 -15.32
N ALA A 545 -2.65 4.53 -14.80
CA ALA A 545 -1.85 3.32 -14.65
C ALA A 545 -2.77 2.10 -14.79
N ALA A 546 -2.17 1.01 -15.23
CA ALA A 546 -2.79 -0.31 -15.29
C ALA A 546 -1.71 -1.39 -15.11
N PRO A 547 -2.10 -2.62 -14.69
CA PRO A 547 -1.16 -3.72 -14.47
C PRO A 547 -0.33 -4.00 -15.73
N GLY A 548 1.00 -4.04 -15.58
CA GLY A 548 1.95 -4.31 -16.67
C GLY A 548 2.11 -3.21 -17.73
N ALA A 549 1.24 -2.19 -17.76
CA ALA A 549 1.32 -1.08 -18.71
C ALA A 549 2.34 -0.01 -18.26
N PRO A 550 2.67 1.02 -19.04
CA PRO A 550 3.39 2.20 -18.54
C PRO A 550 2.50 3.13 -17.69
N VAL A 551 3.08 3.84 -16.71
CA VAL A 551 2.38 4.97 -16.07
C VAL A 551 2.38 6.17 -17.01
N LEU A 552 1.22 6.82 -17.14
CA LEU A 552 1.02 8.00 -17.98
C LEU A 552 0.62 9.21 -17.14
N ILE A 553 1.16 10.37 -17.48
CA ILE A 553 0.89 11.65 -16.81
C ILE A 553 0.33 12.63 -17.83
N GLY A 554 -0.86 13.18 -17.58
CA GLY A 554 -1.37 14.33 -18.32
C GLY A 554 -0.85 15.63 -17.72
N THR A 555 -0.35 16.56 -18.54
CA THR A 555 0.11 17.89 -18.12
C THR A 555 -0.68 19.01 -18.79
N LYS A 556 -0.66 20.20 -18.18
CA LYS A 556 -1.30 21.41 -18.71
C LYS A 556 -0.38 22.63 -18.66
N ASP A 557 0.30 22.92 -19.77
CA ASP A 557 1.32 23.98 -19.87
C ASP A 557 0.90 25.11 -20.83
N GLY A 558 -0.28 25.72 -20.62
CA GLY A 558 -0.75 26.86 -21.42
C GLY A 558 -1.16 26.55 -22.88
N GLY A 559 -1.24 25.26 -23.24
CA GLY A 559 -1.69 24.74 -24.55
C GLY A 559 -2.58 23.50 -24.40
N PRO A 560 -2.75 22.65 -25.44
CA PRO A 560 -3.65 21.48 -25.42
C PRO A 560 -3.20 20.32 -24.49
N GLY A 561 -2.23 20.57 -23.61
CA GLY A 561 -1.61 19.59 -22.73
C GLY A 561 -0.64 18.64 -23.45
N ARG A 562 0.12 17.89 -22.65
CA ARG A 562 0.94 16.78 -23.15
C ARG A 562 0.68 15.54 -22.28
N VAL A 563 0.77 14.36 -22.88
CA VAL A 563 0.83 13.11 -22.15
C VAL A 563 2.28 12.63 -22.11
N CYS A 564 2.74 12.37 -20.88
CA CYS A 564 4.09 11.93 -20.58
C CYS A 564 4.11 10.47 -20.14
N ARG A 565 5.21 9.79 -20.47
CA ARG A 565 5.54 8.43 -20.03
C ARG A 565 7.02 8.31 -19.73
N GLN A 566 7.39 7.31 -18.94
CA GLN A 566 8.79 6.97 -18.73
C GLN A 566 9.41 6.39 -20.01
N ARG A 567 10.68 6.70 -20.28
CA ARG A 567 11.45 6.09 -21.38
C ARG A 567 11.53 4.56 -21.24
N ALA A 568 11.84 4.09 -20.04
CA ALA A 568 11.88 2.68 -19.66
C ALA A 568 10.81 2.43 -18.57
N PRO A 569 9.60 1.96 -18.92
CA PRO A 569 8.47 1.84 -17.99
C PRO A 569 8.67 0.86 -16.82
N ARG A 570 9.71 0.02 -16.88
CA ARG A 570 10.08 -0.93 -15.82
C ARG A 570 11.15 -0.39 -14.87
N ASP A 571 11.73 0.76 -15.20
CA ASP A 571 12.75 1.42 -14.40
C ASP A 571 12.11 2.61 -13.66
N THR A 572 12.00 2.48 -12.33
CA THR A 572 11.35 3.49 -11.49
C THR A 572 12.09 4.81 -11.47
N ILE A 573 13.37 4.87 -11.85
CA ILE A 573 14.13 6.13 -11.96
C ILE A 573 14.28 6.61 -13.41
N SER A 574 13.57 5.99 -14.36
CA SER A 574 13.61 6.41 -15.76
C SER A 574 13.14 7.86 -15.94
N GLU A 575 13.82 8.58 -16.83
CA GLU A 575 13.43 9.93 -17.25
C GLU A 575 12.01 9.95 -17.85
N TRP A 576 11.27 11.01 -17.53
CA TRP A 576 10.00 11.33 -18.17
C TRP A 576 10.21 11.94 -19.55
N THR A 577 9.37 11.54 -20.50
CA THR A 577 9.25 12.16 -21.82
C THR A 577 7.79 12.48 -22.07
N CYS A 578 7.50 13.59 -22.73
CA CYS A 578 6.12 14.04 -23.01
C CYS A 578 5.80 14.01 -24.51
N PRO A 579 5.93 12.88 -25.22
CA PRO A 579 5.90 12.88 -26.68
C PRO A 579 4.50 13.15 -27.25
N VAL A 580 3.43 12.80 -26.53
CA VAL A 580 2.07 12.80 -27.06
C VAL A 580 1.38 14.14 -26.80
N PRO A 581 0.89 14.86 -27.83
CA PRO A 581 0.07 16.05 -27.65
C PRO A 581 -1.38 15.66 -27.27
N GLY A 582 -1.88 16.18 -26.14
CA GLY A 582 -3.18 15.83 -25.60
C GLY A 582 -3.23 15.80 -24.07
N ALA A 583 -4.35 15.36 -23.52
CA ALA A 583 -4.61 15.34 -22.10
C ALA A 583 -5.39 14.08 -21.68
N ASP A 584 -5.59 13.95 -20.37
CA ASP A 584 -6.41 12.94 -19.72
C ASP A 584 -6.16 11.51 -20.20
N PRO A 585 -4.93 10.98 -20.01
CA PRO A 585 -4.65 9.59 -20.32
C PRO A 585 -5.52 8.66 -19.46
N THR A 586 -5.86 7.50 -20.01
CA THR A 586 -6.62 6.46 -19.31
C THR A 586 -6.33 5.09 -19.91
N TYR A 587 -6.58 4.03 -19.14
CA TYR A 587 -6.58 2.64 -19.60
C TYR A 587 -7.99 2.09 -19.48
N ALA A 588 -8.30 1.04 -20.25
CA ALA A 588 -9.49 0.25 -19.98
C ALA A 588 -9.37 -0.38 -18.58
N ARG A 589 -10.46 -0.32 -17.83
CA ARG A 589 -10.54 -0.87 -16.49
C ARG A 589 -11.45 -2.04 -16.46
#